data_AF-A0A233RVP0-F1
#
_entry.id   AF-A0A233RVP0-F1
#
_cell.length_a   1.000
_cell.length_b   1.000
_cell.length_c   1.000
_cell.angle_alpha   90.00
_cell.angle_beta   90.00
_cell.angle_gamma   90.00
#
_symmetry.space_group_name_H-M   'P 1'
#
loop_
_entity.id
_entity.type
_entity.pdbx_description
1 polymer ?
#
loop_
_entity_poly.entity_id
_entity_poly.type
_entity_poly.pdbx_seq_one_letter_code
_entity_poly.pdbx_strand_id
1 'polypeptide(L)'
;MTTTAMTDALERDARALLAAYDDGSWCPADGEFALAGDLARVHWSGSVFRAALRGMPPSVRSGRLVDVLDPAAALLELVDTSGARDALLALRQLVDALAD
;
A
#
# COMPACT_ATOMS: atom_id res chain seq x y z
N MET A 1 -0.98 -22.69 1.82
CA MET A 1 -1.87 -22.36 0.69
C MET A 1 -2.57 -21.04 1.00
N THR A 2 -1.79 -19.98 1.24
CA THR A 2 -2.25 -18.74 1.91
C THR A 2 -1.53 -17.52 1.35
N THR A 3 -0.23 -17.61 1.05
CA THR A 3 0.56 -16.51 0.50
C THR A 3 0.09 -16.05 -0.89
N THR A 4 -0.21 -16.98 -1.80
CA THR A 4 -0.63 -16.63 -3.18
C THR A 4 -1.99 -15.92 -3.22
N ALA A 5 -2.94 -16.34 -2.39
CA ALA A 5 -4.24 -15.67 -2.33
C ALA A 5 -4.12 -14.24 -1.75
N MET A 6 -3.20 -14.04 -0.79
CA MET A 6 -2.90 -12.70 -0.24
C MET A 6 -2.20 -11.81 -1.25
N THR A 7 -1.25 -12.34 -2.03
CA THR A 7 -0.57 -11.57 -3.09
C THR A 7 -1.54 -11.16 -4.18
N ASP A 8 -2.39 -12.08 -4.64
CA ASP A 8 -3.38 -11.79 -5.69
C ASP A 8 -4.44 -10.78 -5.22
N ALA A 9 -4.84 -10.86 -3.95
CA ALA A 9 -5.74 -9.88 -3.35
C ALA A 9 -5.09 -8.50 -3.27
N LEU A 10 -3.86 -8.41 -2.74
CA LEU A 10 -3.14 -7.15 -2.64
C LEU A 10 -2.92 -6.50 -4.01
N GLU A 11 -2.52 -7.29 -5.01
CA GLU A 11 -2.36 -6.81 -6.38
C GLU A 11 -3.67 -6.24 -6.94
N ARG A 12 -4.77 -6.97 -6.75
CA ARG A 12 -6.10 -6.53 -7.21
C ARG A 12 -6.52 -5.25 -6.51
N ASP A 13 -6.36 -5.17 -5.20
CA ASP A 13 -6.79 -4.03 -4.39
C ASP A 13 -5.95 -2.79 -4.72
N ALA A 14 -4.62 -2.94 -4.86
CA ALA A 14 -3.74 -1.86 -5.27
C ALA A 14 -4.10 -1.32 -6.67
N ARG A 15 -4.36 -2.21 -7.65
CA ARG A 15 -4.78 -1.80 -8.99
C ARG A 15 -6.16 -1.15 -9.01
N ALA A 16 -7.12 -1.69 -8.26
CA ALA A 16 -8.45 -1.13 -8.18
C ALA A 16 -8.43 0.26 -7.54
N LEU A 17 -7.59 0.46 -6.51
CA LEU A 17 -7.44 1.74 -5.84
C LEU A 17 -6.72 2.77 -6.73
N LEU A 18 -5.70 2.35 -7.50
CA LEU A 18 -5.06 3.21 -8.49
C LEU A 18 -6.04 3.62 -9.59
N ALA A 19 -6.83 2.70 -10.14
CA ALA A 19 -7.85 3.03 -11.12
C ALA A 19 -8.90 4.02 -10.58
N ALA A 20 -9.30 3.86 -9.31
CA ALA A 20 -10.21 4.78 -8.64
C ALA A 20 -9.59 6.17 -8.39
N TYR A 21 -8.27 6.24 -8.22
CA TYR A 21 -7.56 7.52 -8.16
C TYR A 21 -7.54 8.18 -9.55
N ASP A 22 -7.14 7.44 -10.57
CA ASP A 22 -7.02 7.93 -11.95
C ASP A 22 -8.36 8.39 -12.55
N ASP A 23 -9.47 7.72 -12.20
CA ASP A 23 -10.82 8.10 -12.65
C ASP A 23 -11.49 9.18 -11.77
N GLY A 24 -10.84 9.58 -10.68
CA GLY A 24 -11.31 10.60 -9.74
C GLY A 24 -12.46 10.15 -8.81
N SER A 25 -12.82 8.87 -8.80
CA SER A 25 -13.83 8.31 -7.88
C SER A 25 -13.33 8.15 -6.45
N TRP A 26 -12.02 8.18 -6.24
CA TRP A 26 -11.38 8.23 -4.93
C TRP A 26 -10.42 9.43 -4.84
N CYS A 27 -10.70 10.29 -3.86
CA CYS A 27 -9.80 11.36 -3.45
C CYS A 27 -9.13 10.95 -2.12
N PRO A 28 -7.81 10.71 -2.09
CA PRO A 28 -7.07 10.46 -0.87
C PRO A 28 -7.12 11.68 0.05
N ALA A 29 -7.11 11.45 1.36
CA ALA A 29 -6.94 12.55 2.31
C ALA A 29 -5.50 13.11 2.28
N ASP A 30 -5.28 14.36 2.71
CA ASP A 30 -3.94 14.96 2.80
C ASP A 30 -2.94 14.09 3.56
N GLY A 31 -3.40 13.36 4.58
CA GLY A 31 -2.58 12.42 5.34
C GLY A 31 -2.22 11.14 4.58
N GLU A 32 -3.05 10.69 3.64
CA GLU A 32 -2.74 9.57 2.74
C GLU A 32 -1.72 10.01 1.68
N PHE A 33 -1.84 11.23 1.15
CA PHE A 33 -0.83 11.82 0.26
C PHE A 33 0.54 11.96 0.94
N ALA A 34 0.57 12.51 2.15
CA ALA A 34 1.82 12.62 2.91
C ALA A 34 2.47 11.25 3.18
N LEU A 35 1.65 10.25 3.53
CA LEU A 35 2.10 8.87 3.71
C LEU A 35 2.70 8.29 2.42
N ALA A 36 1.98 8.43 1.30
CA ALA A 36 2.45 7.93 0.01
C ALA A 36 3.77 8.61 -0.39
N GLY A 37 3.88 9.93 -0.23
CA GLY A 37 5.11 10.67 -0.49
C GLY A 37 6.30 10.21 0.36
N ASP A 38 6.07 9.91 1.64
CA ASP A 38 7.10 9.35 2.51
C ASP A 38 7.48 7.92 2.11
N LEU A 39 6.49 7.08 1.77
CA LEU A 39 6.72 5.70 1.32
C LEU A 39 7.42 5.62 -0.04
N ALA A 40 7.17 6.55 -0.95
CA ALA A 40 7.81 6.59 -2.26
C ALA A 40 9.34 6.71 -2.14
N ARG A 41 9.81 7.49 -1.15
CA ARG A 41 11.23 7.81 -0.95
C ARG A 41 12.02 6.78 -0.13
N VAL A 42 11.35 5.90 0.61
CA VAL A 42 12.00 4.94 1.53
C VAL A 42 12.11 3.55 0.93
N HIS A 43 13.08 2.78 1.42
CA HIS A 43 13.16 1.36 1.13
C HIS A 43 12.06 0.61 1.90
N TRP A 44 11.31 -0.23 1.18
CA TRP A 44 10.15 -0.90 1.75
C TRP A 44 10.56 -2.12 2.57
N SER A 45 10.07 -2.17 3.80
CA SER A 45 10.11 -3.35 4.66
C SER A 45 8.85 -3.38 5.50
N GLY A 46 8.47 -4.55 6.03
CA GLY A 46 7.31 -4.67 6.91
C GLY A 46 7.41 -3.77 8.14
N SER A 47 8.62 -3.58 8.67
CA SER A 47 8.87 -2.67 9.79
C SER A 47 8.64 -1.20 9.44
N VAL A 48 9.05 -0.76 8.24
CA VAL A 48 8.79 0.61 7.75
C VAL A 48 7.30 0.86 7.61
N PHE A 49 6.57 -0.09 7.02
CA PHE A 49 5.11 0.04 6.87
C PHE A 49 4.40 0.10 8.21
N ARG A 50 4.73 -0.79 9.16
CA ARG A 50 4.14 -0.75 10.51
C ARG A 50 4.46 0.54 11.26
N ALA A 51 5.67 1.05 11.12
CA ALA A 51 6.06 2.33 11.73
C ALA A 51 5.21 3.48 11.16
N ALA A 52 5.04 3.50 9.84
CA ALA A 52 4.23 4.50 9.15
C ALA A 52 2.76 4.43 9.58
N LEU A 53 2.15 3.24 9.59
CA LEU A 53 0.76 3.00 10.03
C LEU A 53 0.53 3.37 11.51
N ARG A 54 1.51 3.11 12.37
CA ARG A 54 1.45 3.49 13.79
C ARG A 54 1.50 5.02 13.98
N GLY A 55 2.27 5.71 13.16
CA GLY A 55 2.41 7.17 13.20
C GLY A 55 1.17 7.94 12.72
N MET A 56 0.20 7.27 12.09
CA MET A 56 -0.94 7.96 11.48
C MET A 56 -1.98 8.45 12.49
N PRO A 57 -2.59 9.61 12.24
CA PRO A 57 -3.76 10.05 12.99
C PRO A 57 -4.96 9.11 12.74
N PRO A 58 -5.88 8.98 13.70
CA PRO A 58 -7.00 8.02 13.60
C PRO A 58 -7.94 8.28 12.43
N SER A 59 -8.05 9.53 11.96
CA SER A 59 -8.83 9.89 10.76
C SER A 59 -8.26 9.30 9.48
N VAL A 60 -6.95 9.10 9.39
CA VAL A 60 -6.26 8.55 8.21
C VAL A 60 -6.10 7.04 8.33
N ARG A 61 -6.10 6.50 9.55
CA ARG A 61 -6.02 5.05 9.79
C ARG A 61 -7.21 4.26 9.21
N SER A 62 -8.34 4.91 8.98
CA SER A 62 -9.50 4.33 8.29
C SER A 62 -9.54 4.64 6.78
N GLY A 63 -8.44 5.13 6.23
CA GLY A 63 -8.30 5.45 4.81
C GLY A 63 -8.08 4.19 3.96
N ARG A 64 -8.51 4.26 2.69
CA ARG A 64 -8.41 3.14 1.75
C ARG A 64 -6.96 2.75 1.46
N LEU A 65 -6.05 3.72 1.49
CA LEU A 65 -4.62 3.43 1.32
C LEU A 65 -4.10 2.59 2.48
N VAL A 66 -4.53 2.88 3.72
CA VAL A 66 -4.12 2.13 4.91
C VAL A 66 -4.60 0.67 4.87
N ASP A 67 -5.84 0.44 4.40
CA ASP A 67 -6.40 -0.90 4.23
C ASP A 67 -5.58 -1.76 3.25
N VAL A 68 -4.93 -1.14 2.26
CA VAL A 68 -4.04 -1.83 1.30
C VAL A 68 -2.62 -2.00 1.87
N LEU A 69 -2.13 -1.04 2.66
CA LEU A 69 -0.78 -1.08 3.24
C LEU A 69 -0.64 -2.09 4.40
N ASP A 70 -1.69 -2.31 5.20
CA ASP A 70 -1.65 -3.27 6.30
C ASP A 70 -1.34 -4.72 5.86
N PRO A 71 -2.03 -5.30 4.85
CA PRO A 71 -1.67 -6.62 4.33
C PRO A 71 -0.31 -6.63 3.62
N ALA A 72 0.10 -5.51 3.00
CA ALA A 72 1.43 -5.39 2.40
C ALA A 72 2.55 -5.45 3.46
N ALA A 73 2.33 -4.89 4.66
CA ALA A 73 3.27 -4.97 5.77
C ALA A 73 3.50 -6.42 6.20
N ALA A 74 2.43 -7.21 6.30
CA ALA A 74 2.52 -8.64 6.60
C ALA A 74 3.23 -9.43 5.50
N LEU A 75 2.99 -9.07 4.23
CA LEU A 75 3.60 -9.70 3.08
C LEU A 75 5.12 -9.48 3.02
N LEU A 76 5.58 -8.26 3.32
CA LEU A 76 7.00 -7.90 3.35
C LEU A 76 7.80 -8.55 4.49
N GLU A 77 7.12 -9.15 5.48
CA GLU A 77 7.78 -9.91 6.56
C GLU A 77 7.89 -11.40 6.26
N LEU A 78 7.27 -11.88 5.18
CA LEU A 78 7.40 -13.26 4.76
C LEU A 78 8.81 -13.51 4.22
N VAL A 79 9.37 -14.66 4.57
CA VAL A 79 10.72 -15.10 4.16
C VAL A 79 10.81 -15.30 2.63
N ASP A 80 9.69 -15.55 1.97
CA ASP A 80 9.61 -15.71 0.52
C ASP A 80 8.58 -14.74 -0.09
N THR A 81 9.10 -13.67 -0.70
CA THR A 81 8.33 -12.67 -1.44
C THR A 81 8.38 -12.90 -2.96
N SER A 82 8.89 -14.05 -3.43
CA SER A 82 9.05 -14.31 -4.87
C SER A 82 7.72 -14.25 -5.62
N GLY A 83 6.63 -14.73 -5.00
CA GLY A 83 5.26 -14.64 -5.51
C GLY A 83 4.57 -13.29 -5.26
N ALA A 84 5.20 -12.37 -4.52
CA ALA A 84 4.65 -11.06 -4.18
C ALA A 84 5.12 -9.94 -5.11
N ARG A 85 5.99 -10.25 -6.08
CA ARG A 85 6.64 -9.24 -6.93
C ARG A 85 5.63 -8.36 -7.67
N ASP A 86 4.62 -8.97 -8.29
CA ASP A 86 3.60 -8.25 -9.06
C ASP A 86 2.69 -7.40 -8.16
N ALA A 87 2.33 -7.92 -6.98
CA ALA A 87 1.59 -7.19 -5.97
C ALA A 87 2.35 -5.97 -5.43
N LEU A 88 3.64 -6.14 -5.11
CA LEU A 88 4.51 -5.06 -4.66
C LEU A 88 4.75 -4.01 -5.77
N LEU A 89 4.83 -4.44 -7.02
CA LEU A 89 4.93 -3.54 -8.16
C LEU A 89 3.65 -2.71 -8.34
N ALA A 90 2.48 -3.33 -8.27
CA ALA A 90 1.20 -2.64 -8.34
C ALA A 90 1.05 -1.63 -7.19
N LEU A 91 1.45 -2.01 -5.97
CA LEU A 91 1.47 -1.11 -4.83
C LEU A 91 2.45 0.05 -5.01
N ARG A 92 3.62 -0.19 -5.62
CA ARG A 92 4.59 0.86 -5.92
C ARG A 92 4.02 1.88 -6.89
N GLN A 93 3.36 1.42 -7.94
CA GLN A 93 2.69 2.30 -8.90
C GLN A 93 1.63 3.18 -8.22
N LEU A 94 0.82 2.60 -7.33
CA LEU A 94 -0.15 3.36 -6.54
C LEU A 94 0.53 4.42 -5.67
N VAL A 95 1.55 4.05 -4.91
CA VAL A 95 2.26 4.97 -4.01
C VAL A 95 2.95 6.09 -4.79
N ASP A 96 3.57 5.76 -5.93
CA ASP A 96 4.25 6.75 -6.77
C ASP A 96 3.25 7.71 -7.43
N ALA A 97 2.08 7.21 -7.89
CA ALA A 97 1.02 8.06 -8.46
C ALA A 97 0.40 9.04 -7.44
N LEU A 98 0.41 8.67 -6.16
CA LEU A 98 -0.01 9.51 -5.05
C LEU A 98 1.10 10.45 -4.56
N ALA A 99 2.35 10.22 -4.95
CA ALA A 99 3.49 11.03 -4.52
C ALA A 99 3.89 12.11 -5.53
N ASP A 100 3.30 12.09 -6.73
CA ASP A 100 3.48 13.06 -7.84
C ASP A 100 2.54 14.27 -7.68
#